data_AF-U6DVK8-F1
#
_entry.id   AF-U6DVK8-F1
#
_cell.length_a   1.000
_cell.length_b   1.000
_cell.length_c   1.000
_cell.angle_alpha   90.00
_cell.angle_beta   90.00
_cell.angle_gamma   90.00
#
_symmetry.space_group_name_H-M   'P 1'
#
loop_
_entity.id
_entity.type
_entity.pdbx_description
1 polymer ?
#
loop_
_entity_poly.entity_id
_entity_poly.type
_entity_poly.pdbx_seq_one_letter_code
_entity_poly.pdbx_strand_id
1 'polypeptide(L)'
;RLLMHGKEVGSIIGKKGETVKKMREESGARINISEGNCPERIVTITGPTDAIFKAFAMIAYKFEEDIINSMSNSPATSKPPVTLRLVVPA
;
A
#
# COMPACT_ATOMS: atom_id res chain seq x y z
N ARG A 1 11.37 4.34 1.31
CA ARG A 1 10.33 4.15 2.36
C ARG A 1 9.05 4.80 1.85
N LEU A 2 7.88 4.28 2.18
CA LEU A 2 6.58 4.81 1.76
C LEU A 2 5.92 5.50 2.96
N LEU A 3 5.31 6.65 2.73
CA LEU A 3 4.48 7.38 3.69
C LEU A 3 3.04 7.28 3.24
N MET A 4 2.15 6.82 4.11
CA MET A 4 0.75 6.55 3.78
C MET A 4 -0.15 6.96 4.94
N HIS A 5 -1.40 7.30 4.66
CA HIS A 5 -2.40 7.55 5.68
C HIS A 5 -2.86 6.25 6.36
N GLY A 6 -3.30 6.33 7.61
CA GLY A 6 -3.78 5.17 8.37
C GLY A 6 -4.90 4.39 7.65
N LYS A 7 -5.81 5.09 6.96
CA LYS A 7 -6.89 4.47 6.15
C LYS A 7 -6.34 3.60 5.02
N GLU A 8 -5.35 4.13 4.30
CA GLU A 8 -4.70 3.46 3.17
C GLU A 8 -3.91 2.24 3.65
N VAL A 9 -3.17 2.39 4.76
CA VAL A 9 -2.43 1.28 5.38
C VAL A 9 -3.35 0.18 5.88
N GLY A 10 -4.51 0.53 6.44
CA GLY A 10 -5.52 -0.47 6.84
C GLY A 10 -5.95 -1.34 5.66
N SER A 11 -6.09 -0.75 4.48
CA SER A 11 -6.44 -1.46 3.25
C SER A 11 -5.33 -2.39 2.76
N ILE A 12 -4.07 -1.95 2.86
CA ILE A 12 -2.90 -2.78 2.53
C ILE A 12 -2.71 -3.94 3.52
N ILE A 13 -2.98 -3.72 4.81
CA ILE A 13 -2.97 -4.79 5.81
C ILE A 13 -4.05 -5.83 5.47
N GLY A 14 -5.23 -5.36 5.10
CA GLY A 14 -6.38 -6.20 4.81
C GLY A 14 -7.01 -6.82 6.07
N LYS A 15 -8.12 -7.53 5.90
CA LYS A 15 -8.80 -8.21 7.01
C LYS A 15 -7.86 -9.25 7.62
N LYS A 16 -7.69 -9.21 8.95
CA LYS A 16 -6.79 -10.11 9.71
C LYS A 16 -5.31 -10.11 9.24
N GLY A 17 -4.87 -9.10 8.49
CA GLY A 17 -3.51 -9.06 7.96
C GLY A 17 -3.25 -9.99 6.78
N GLU A 18 -4.29 -10.53 6.15
CA GLU A 18 -4.15 -11.51 5.06
C GLU A 18 -3.49 -10.89 3.82
N THR A 19 -3.89 -9.68 3.44
CA THR A 19 -3.38 -8.99 2.25
C THR A 19 -1.89 -8.68 2.37
N VAL A 20 -1.45 -8.11 3.50
CA VAL A 20 -0.01 -7.86 3.71
C VAL A 20 0.80 -9.16 3.81
N LYS A 21 0.21 -10.24 4.35
CA LYS A 21 0.86 -11.55 4.38
C LYS A 21 1.06 -12.10 2.97
N LYS A 22 0.03 -12.05 2.13
CA LYS A 22 0.11 -12.44 0.71
C LYS A 22 1.14 -11.60 -0.04
N MET A 23 1.15 -10.28 0.15
CA MET A 23 2.14 -9.40 -0.48
C MET A 23 3.57 -9.75 -0.07
N ARG A 24 3.82 -10.09 1.20
CA ARG A 24 5.15 -10.53 1.67
C ARG A 24 5.57 -11.85 1.01
N GLU A 25 4.64 -12.79 0.88
CA GLU A 25 4.91 -14.11 0.30
C GLU A 25 5.13 -14.03 -1.22
N GLU A 26 4.27 -13.32 -1.95
CA GLU A 26 4.37 -13.20 -3.41
C GLU A 26 5.51 -12.31 -3.87
N SER A 27 5.80 -11.23 -3.14
CA SER A 27 6.95 -10.36 -3.49
C SER A 27 8.28 -10.96 -3.07
N GLY A 28 8.30 -11.81 -2.03
CA GLY A 28 9.54 -12.19 -1.35
C GLY A 28 10.24 -11.01 -0.65
N ALA A 29 9.57 -9.85 -0.55
CA ALA A 29 10.11 -8.67 0.10
C ALA A 29 9.69 -8.63 1.58
N ARG A 30 10.59 -8.10 2.41
CA ARG A 30 10.30 -7.82 3.81
C ARG A 30 9.59 -6.47 3.91
N ILE A 31 8.29 -6.53 4.19
CA ILE A 31 7.40 -5.36 4.36
C ILE A 31 7.17 -5.11 5.85
N ASN A 32 7.67 -4.00 6.38
CA ASN A 32 7.46 -3.54 7.75
C ASN A 32 6.57 -2.29 7.78
N ILE A 33 5.65 -2.18 8.72
CA ILE A 33 4.71 -1.06 8.85
C ILE A 33 4.89 -0.48 10.25
N SER A 34 5.18 0.82 10.35
CA SER A 34 5.42 1.48 11.64
C SER A 34 4.21 1.39 12.56
N GLU A 35 4.39 0.93 13.80
CA GLU A 35 3.35 0.88 14.83
C GLU A 35 3.01 2.29 15.37
N GLY A 36 1.78 2.48 15.85
CA GLY A 36 1.30 3.75 16.42
C GLY A 36 0.01 4.28 15.78
N ASN A 37 -0.74 5.06 16.56
CA ASN A 37 -1.98 5.73 16.13
C ASN A 37 -1.70 7.10 15.49
N CYS A 38 -0.71 7.16 14.60
CA CYS A 38 -0.38 8.37 13.86
C CYS A 38 -1.21 8.43 12.57
N PRO A 39 -1.67 9.62 12.16
CA PRO A 39 -2.46 9.78 10.92
C PRO A 39 -1.66 9.37 9.68
N GLU A 40 -0.33 9.49 9.75
CA GLU A 40 0.61 9.03 8.74
C GLU A 40 1.44 7.85 9.30
N ARG A 41 1.59 6.80 8.51
CA ARG A 41 2.35 5.59 8.83
C ARG A 41 3.40 5.35 7.77
N ILE A 42 4.53 4.80 8.19
CA ILE A 42 5.66 4.50 7.32
C ILE A 42 5.66 3.02 6.98
N VAL A 43 5.59 2.71 5.69
CA VAL A 43 5.79 1.35 5.16
C VAL A 43 7.21 1.25 4.63
N THR A 44 7.97 0.31 5.18
CA THR A 44 9.36 0.05 4.81
C THR A 44 9.43 -1.28 4.09
N ILE A 45 9.82 -1.26 2.81
CA ILE A 45 10.03 -2.45 1.99
C ILE A 45 11.53 -2.66 1.85
N THR A 46 11.99 -3.86 2.13
CA THR A 46 13.40 -4.25 2.08
C THR A 46 13.54 -5.60 1.39
N GLY A 47 14.56 -5.76 0.57
CA GLY A 47 14.79 -6.98 -0.20
C GLY A 47 15.57 -6.72 -1.49
N PRO A 48 15.69 -7.74 -2.36
CA PRO A 48 16.22 -7.59 -3.71
C PRO A 48 15.40 -6.59 -4.54
N THR A 49 16.00 -5.99 -5.55
CA THR A 49 15.34 -5.01 -6.44
C THR A 49 14.05 -5.56 -7.05
N ASP A 50 14.06 -6.80 -7.52
CA ASP A 50 12.89 -7.48 -8.11
C ASP A 50 11.75 -7.62 -7.10
N ALA A 51 12.08 -8.08 -5.88
CA ALA A 51 11.13 -8.22 -4.78
C ALA A 51 10.51 -6.88 -4.37
N ILE A 52 11.33 -5.82 -4.28
CA ILE A 52 10.86 -4.47 -3.97
C ILE A 52 9.91 -3.97 -5.07
N PHE A 53 10.27 -4.15 -6.34
CA PHE A 53 9.45 -3.74 -7.48
C PHE A 53 8.10 -4.46 -7.47
N LYS A 54 8.12 -5.78 -7.25
CA LYS A 54 6.91 -6.60 -7.16
C LYS A 54 6.01 -6.19 -6.00
N ALA A 55 6.59 -5.96 -4.81
CA ALA A 55 5.84 -5.45 -3.66
C ALA A 55 5.21 -4.08 -3.96
N PHE A 56 5.96 -3.17 -4.58
CA PHE A 56 5.48 -1.83 -4.93
C PHE A 56 4.34 -1.88 -5.95
N ALA A 57 4.46 -2.71 -6.98
CA ALA A 57 3.41 -2.92 -7.97
C ALA A 57 2.12 -3.48 -7.33
N MET A 58 2.24 -4.51 -6.49
CA MET A 58 1.08 -5.08 -5.78
C MET A 58 0.38 -4.05 -4.89
N ILE A 59 1.14 -3.20 -4.21
CA ILE A 59 0.59 -2.10 -3.42
C ILE A 59 -0.18 -1.15 -4.35
N ALA A 60 0.42 -0.67 -5.44
CA ALA A 60 -0.24 0.24 -6.36
C ALA A 60 -1.56 -0.33 -6.93
N TYR A 61 -1.56 -1.59 -7.36
CA TYR A 61 -2.78 -2.27 -7.81
C TYR A 61 -3.85 -2.34 -6.72
N LYS A 62 -3.46 -2.66 -5.48
CA LYS A 62 -4.41 -2.74 -4.36
C LYS A 62 -5.04 -1.38 -4.05
N PHE A 63 -4.26 -0.30 -4.16
CA PHE A 63 -4.76 1.07 -4.03
C PHE A 63 -5.76 1.41 -5.13
N GLU A 64 -5.49 1.06 -6.39
CA GLU A 64 -6.44 1.26 -7.49
C GLU A 64 -7.77 0.53 -7.25
N GLU A 65 -7.71 -0.74 -6.84
CA GLU A 65 -8.91 -1.52 -6.52
C GLU A 65 -9.72 -0.89 -5.39
N ASP A 66 -9.06 -0.40 -4.33
CA ASP A 66 -9.75 0.22 -3.20
C ASP A 66 -10.38 1.55 -3.56
N ILE A 67 -9.74 2.33 -4.43
CA ILE A 67 -10.33 3.55 -4.98
C ILE A 67 -11.60 3.20 -5.76
N ILE A 68 -11.55 2.21 -6.66
CA ILE A 68 -12.71 1.78 -7.46
C ILE A 68 -13.84 1.26 -6.56
N ASN A 69 -13.52 0.40 -5.59
CA ASN A 69 -14.49 -0.14 -4.65
C ASN A 69 -15.12 0.93 -3.75
N SER A 70 -14.38 1.99 -3.43
CA SER A 70 -14.90 3.13 -2.67
C SER A 70 -15.84 4.04 -3.49
N MET A 71 -15.83 3.91 -4.82
CA MET A 71 -16.53 4.79 -5.77
C MET A 71 -17.83 4.21 -6.33
N SER A 72 -18.29 3.07 -5.82
CA SER A 72 -19.49 2.36 -6.29
C SER A 72 -20.82 3.11 -6.09
N ASN A 73 -20.81 4.41 -5.73
CA ASN A 73 -22.00 5.22 -5.50
C ASN A 73 -22.06 6.50 -6.36
N SER A 74 -21.22 6.65 -7.40
CA SER A 74 -21.26 7.83 -8.28
C SER A 74 -20.93 7.49 -9.74
N PRO A 75 -21.77 7.84 -10.72
CA PRO A 75 -21.58 7.50 -12.14
C PRO A 75 -20.52 8.37 -12.87
N ALA A 76 -19.60 9.02 -12.14
CA ALA A 76 -18.59 9.91 -12.73
C ALA A 76 -17.33 9.13 -13.15
N THR A 77 -16.99 9.23 -14.43
CA THR A 77 -16.04 8.41 -15.21
C THR A 77 -14.55 8.76 -15.04
N SER A 78 -14.14 9.39 -13.96
CA SER A 78 -12.74 9.78 -13.76
C SER A 78 -12.11 8.95 -12.64
N LYS A 79 -11.37 7.90 -13.01
CA LYS A 79 -10.50 7.16 -12.07
C LYS A 79 -9.60 8.17 -11.35
N PRO A 80 -9.73 8.36 -10.02
CA PRO A 80 -8.87 9.27 -9.27
C PRO A 80 -7.40 8.85 -9.40
N PRO A 81 -6.46 9.80 -9.48
CA PRO A 81 -5.05 9.47 -9.48
C PRO A 81 -4.63 8.84 -8.15
N VAL A 82 -3.89 7.73 -8.21
CA VAL A 82 -3.24 7.14 -7.03
C VAL A 82 -2.05 8.02 -6.63
N THR A 83 -2.04 8.52 -5.40
CA THR A 83 -0.92 9.30 -4.87
C THR A 83 -0.08 8.43 -3.93
N LEU A 84 1.20 8.21 -4.27
CA LEU A 84 2.15 7.49 -3.41
C LEU A 84 3.21 8.46 -2.91
N ARG A 85 3.35 8.62 -1.59
CA ARG A 85 4.36 9.49 -0.98
C ARG A 85 5.61 8.66 -0.63
N LEU A 86 6.75 9.07 -1.15
CA LEU A 86 8.04 8.42 -0.91
C LEU A 86 8.86 9.24 0.10
N VAL A 87 9.54 8.55 1.01
CA VAL A 87 10.49 9.13 1.96
C VAL A 87 11.89 8.68 1.57
N VAL A 88 12.76 9.67 1.39
CA VAL A 88 14.17 9.54 1.01
C VAL A 88 15.03 10.16 2.13
N PRO A 89 16.09 9.49 2.60
CA PRO A 89 17.04 10.12 3.51
C PRO A 89 17.73 11.31 2.81
N ALA A 90 18.02 12.35 3.59
CA ALA A 90 18.74 13.55 3.16
C ALA A 90 20.23 13.25 2.92
#